data_AF-A0A8C6P9R7-F1
#
_entry.id   AF-A0A8C6P9R7-F1
#
_cell.length_a   1.000
_cell.length_b   1.000
_cell.length_c   1.000
_cell.angle_alpha   90.00
_cell.angle_beta   90.00
_cell.angle_gamma   90.00
#
_symmetry.space_group_name_H-M   'P 1'
#
loop_
_entity.id
_entity.type
_entity.pdbx_description
1 polymer ?
#
loop_
_entity_poly.entity_id
_entity_poly.type
_entity_poly.pdbx_seq_one_letter_code
_entity_poly.pdbx_strand_id
1 'polypeptide(L)'
;MAGKGRGVGAFTFNIEALGIGRGSMPEARMGPSPLFPNTEFKPVPLTVGEEEEYMLALKQEMRGAMQRLPCNIKYQTKKAGERESVWKHYPEFTF
;
A
#
# COMPACT_ATOMS: atom_id res chain seq x y z
N MET A 1 -19.97 45.97 24.66
CA MET A 1 -19.65 45.32 25.95
C MET A 1 -18.43 44.45 25.75
N ALA A 2 -17.28 44.86 26.32
CA ALA A 2 -15.99 44.25 26.08
C ALA A 2 -15.79 42.98 26.93
N GLY A 3 -15.76 41.80 26.29
CA GLY A 3 -15.33 40.55 26.90
C GLY A 3 -13.81 40.44 26.91
N LYS A 4 -13.17 41.01 27.93
CA LYS A 4 -11.73 41.02 28.17
C LYS A 4 -11.25 39.65 28.67
N GLY A 5 -11.10 38.67 27.77
CA GLY A 5 -10.46 37.38 28.09
C GLY A 5 -8.94 37.54 28.25
N ARG A 6 -8.47 37.65 29.51
CA ARG A 6 -7.05 37.71 29.88
C ARG A 6 -6.55 36.30 30.19
N GLY A 7 -5.49 35.87 29.50
CA GLY A 7 -4.70 34.70 29.87
C GLY A 7 -4.39 33.78 28.70
N VAL A 8 -3.40 34.12 27.89
CA VAL A 8 -2.64 33.09 27.16
C VAL A 8 -2.01 32.23 28.25
N GLY A 9 -2.38 30.95 28.34
CA GLY A 9 -1.88 30.04 29.36
C GLY A 9 -0.35 30.07 29.40
N ALA A 10 0.23 30.38 30.56
CA ALA A 10 1.67 30.36 30.73
C ALA A 10 2.17 28.92 30.70
N PHE A 11 3.21 28.66 29.92
CA PHE A 11 3.85 27.35 29.86
C PHE A 11 4.74 27.14 31.09
N THR A 12 4.95 25.89 31.50
CA THR A 12 5.84 25.54 32.62
C THR A 12 7.32 25.77 32.31
N PHE A 13 7.66 26.07 31.06
CA PHE A 13 9.00 26.36 30.58
C PHE A 13 9.07 27.75 29.93
N ASN A 14 10.28 28.31 29.84
CA ASN A 14 10.52 29.63 29.27
C ASN A 14 10.44 29.58 27.73
N ILE A 15 9.40 30.21 27.16
CA ILE A 15 9.15 30.29 25.72
C ILE A 15 10.12 31.26 25.01
N GLU A 16 10.56 32.32 25.71
CA GLU A 16 11.47 33.33 25.16
C GLU A 16 12.87 32.74 24.92
N ALA A 17 13.29 31.79 25.76
CA ALA A 17 14.52 31.02 25.56
C ALA A 17 14.48 30.12 24.30
N LEU A 18 13.28 29.78 23.82
CA LEU A 18 13.07 29.07 22.56
C LEU A 18 13.00 30.02 21.35
N GLY A 19 13.14 31.33 21.57
CA GLY A 19 13.05 32.36 20.52
C GLY A 19 11.61 32.68 20.07
N ILE A 20 10.60 32.18 20.78
CA ILE A 20 9.19 32.46 20.47
C ILE A 20 8.76 33.68 21.30
N GLY A 21 8.57 34.81 20.63
CA GLY A 21 8.15 36.07 21.25
C GLY A 21 6.64 36.16 21.49
N ARG A 22 6.22 37.19 22.24
CA ARG A 22 4.80 37.50 22.39
C ARG A 22 4.22 37.93 21.05
N GLY A 23 3.33 37.12 20.50
CA GLY A 23 2.68 37.35 19.20
C GLY A 23 3.28 36.56 18.04
N SER A 24 4.35 35.79 18.24
CA SER A 24 4.91 34.87 17.23
C SER A 24 4.52 33.41 17.48
N MET A 25 3.43 33.17 18.22
CA MET A 25 2.96 31.83 18.50
C MET A 25 2.45 31.20 17.20
N PRO A 26 2.93 30.00 16.80
CA PRO A 26 2.43 29.32 15.62
C PRO A 26 0.92 29.10 15.73
N GLU A 27 0.27 29.08 14.58
CA GLU A 27 -1.17 28.87 14.50
C GLU A 27 -1.54 27.50 15.08
N ALA A 28 -2.57 27.49 15.94
CA ALA A 28 -3.08 26.26 16.51
C ALA A 28 -3.76 25.45 15.40
N ARG A 29 -3.18 24.28 15.09
CA ARG A 29 -3.68 23.42 14.04
C ARG A 29 -5.08 22.86 14.36
N MET A 30 -6.01 22.93 13.42
CA MET A 30 -7.42 22.50 13.60
C MET A 30 -7.72 21.00 13.37
N GLY A 31 -6.70 20.15 13.14
CA GLY A 31 -6.91 18.71 12.91
C GLY A 31 -5.65 17.98 12.46
N PRO A 32 -5.67 16.64 12.35
CA PRO A 32 -4.51 15.86 11.91
C PRO A 32 -4.15 16.14 10.43
N SER A 33 -2.91 15.82 10.03
CA SER A 33 -2.53 15.84 8.62
C SER A 33 -3.34 14.82 7.82
N PRO A 34 -3.66 15.14 6.56
CA PRO A 34 -4.08 14.11 5.62
C PRO A 34 -3.04 12.99 5.56
N LEU A 35 -3.51 11.75 5.40
CA LEU A 35 -2.63 10.58 5.24
C LEU A 35 -1.77 10.68 3.99
N PHE A 36 -2.30 11.31 2.93
CA PHE A 36 -1.61 11.54 1.67
C PHE A 36 -1.46 13.04 1.45
N PRO A 37 -0.27 13.61 1.72
CA PRO A 37 -0.01 15.02 1.42
C PRO A 37 0.02 15.23 -0.10
N ASN A 38 -0.29 16.44 -0.55
CA ASN A 38 -0.18 16.80 -1.95
C ASN A 38 1.30 16.87 -2.36
N THR A 39 1.66 16.22 -3.46
CA THR A 39 3.02 16.24 -4.00
C THR A 39 3.13 17.31 -5.07
N GLU A 40 4.19 18.10 -5.05
CA GLU A 40 4.43 19.17 -6.04
C GLU A 40 4.64 18.61 -7.45
N PHE A 41 5.25 17.43 -7.56
CA PHE A 41 5.58 16.79 -8.84
C PHE A 41 4.78 15.51 -9.03
N LYS A 42 4.41 15.26 -10.29
CA LYS A 42 3.78 14.01 -10.73
C LYS A 42 4.84 13.10 -11.34
N PRO A 43 4.65 11.77 -11.29
CA PRO A 43 5.54 10.84 -11.98
C PRO A 43 5.52 11.09 -13.49
N VAL A 44 6.64 10.79 -14.14
CA VAL A 44 6.79 10.90 -15.60
C VAL A 44 5.85 9.88 -16.27
N PRO A 45 5.19 10.24 -17.40
CA PRO A 45 4.41 9.30 -18.18
C PRO A 45 5.24 8.09 -18.63
N LEU A 46 4.58 6.94 -18.80
CA LEU A 46 5.23 5.76 -19.35
C LEU A 46 5.64 6.00 -20.80
N THR A 47 6.74 5.37 -21.23
CA THR A 47 7.16 5.35 -22.63
C THR A 47 6.16 4.56 -23.46
N VAL A 48 5.90 5.04 -24.68
CA VAL A 48 4.93 4.47 -25.62
C VAL A 48 5.66 4.13 -26.90
N GLY A 49 5.45 2.93 -27.42
CA GLY A 49 6.08 2.42 -28.61
C GLY A 49 5.84 0.93 -28.78
N GLU A 50 6.04 0.43 -30.01
CA GLU A 50 5.82 -0.98 -30.34
C GLU A 50 6.74 -1.91 -29.56
N GLU A 51 7.98 -1.49 -29.28
CA GLU A 51 8.95 -2.25 -28.50
C GLU A 51 8.50 -2.41 -27.04
N GLU A 52 8.07 -1.32 -26.41
CA GLU A 52 7.57 -1.34 -25.03
C GLU A 52 6.29 -2.16 -24.91
N GLU A 53 5.37 -2.02 -25.85
CA GLU A 53 4.14 -2.80 -25.91
C GLU A 53 4.42 -4.29 -26.11
N TYR A 54 5.36 -4.64 -26.99
CA TYR A 54 5.79 -6.02 -27.20
C TYR A 54 6.37 -6.62 -25.91
N MET A 55 7.29 -5.91 -25.24
CA MET A 55 7.90 -6.38 -24.01
C MET A 55 6.86 -6.51 -22.86
N LEU A 56 5.86 -5.63 -22.82
CA LEU A 56 4.74 -5.72 -21.90
C LEU A 56 3.89 -6.97 -22.15
N ALA A 57 3.55 -7.25 -23.40
CA ALA A 57 2.81 -8.45 -23.79
C ALA A 57 3.60 -9.72 -23.42
N LEU A 58 4.88 -9.78 -23.80
CA LEU A 58 5.76 -10.91 -23.50
C LEU A 58 5.86 -11.18 -21.99
N LYS A 59 6.03 -10.13 -21.17
CA LYS A 59 6.06 -10.25 -19.71
C LYS A 59 4.76 -10.87 -19.16
N GLN A 60 3.60 -10.52 -19.72
CA GLN A 60 2.32 -11.08 -19.30
C GLN A 60 2.20 -12.55 -19.68
N GLU A 61 2.59 -12.93 -20.91
CA GLU A 61 2.60 -14.32 -21.36
C GLU A 61 3.52 -15.19 -20.50
N MET A 62 4.72 -14.69 -20.19
CA MET A 62 5.67 -15.39 -19.32
C MET A 62 5.09 -15.67 -17.94
N ARG A 63 4.33 -14.74 -17.35
CA ARG A 63 3.65 -14.96 -16.06
C ARG A 63 2.71 -16.17 -16.14
N GLY A 64 1.93 -16.27 -17.21
CA GLY A 64 1.01 -17.41 -17.42
C GLY A 64 1.75 -18.71 -17.72
N ALA A 65 2.78 -18.66 -18.56
CA ALA A 65 3.59 -19.82 -18.92
C ALA A 65 4.33 -20.41 -17.71
N MET A 66 5.00 -19.55 -16.92
CA MET A 66 5.73 -19.97 -15.73
C MET A 66 4.84 -20.64 -14.69
N GLN A 67 3.56 -20.25 -14.60
CA GLN A 67 2.65 -20.89 -13.65
C GLN A 67 2.34 -22.36 -13.98
N ARG A 68 2.53 -22.78 -15.23
CA ARG A 68 2.29 -24.15 -15.71
C ARG A 68 3.55 -25.01 -15.74
N LEU A 69 4.73 -24.41 -15.56
CA LEU A 69 5.97 -25.16 -15.57
C LEU A 69 6.10 -26.05 -14.33
N PRO A 70 6.76 -27.22 -14.44
CA PRO A 70 7.00 -28.11 -13.29
C PRO A 70 7.78 -27.47 -12.14
N CYS A 71 8.57 -26.43 -12.43
CA CYS A 71 9.28 -25.66 -11.42
C CYS A 71 8.36 -24.80 -10.54
N ASN A 72 7.09 -24.61 -10.91
CA ASN A 72 6.13 -23.87 -10.10
C ASN A 72 5.54 -24.76 -8.99
N ILE A 73 6.33 -24.99 -7.95
CA ILE A 73 5.94 -25.80 -6.80
C ILE A 73 4.74 -25.14 -6.09
N LYS A 74 3.60 -25.83 -6.11
CA LYS A 74 2.39 -25.38 -5.42
C LYS A 74 2.46 -25.72 -3.94
N TYR A 75 1.86 -24.86 -3.11
CA TYR A 75 1.64 -25.19 -1.71
C TYR A 75 0.72 -26.41 -1.61
N GLN A 76 1.14 -27.43 -0.85
CA GLN A 76 0.33 -28.62 -0.60
C GLN A 76 -0.80 -28.25 0.36
N THR A 77 -2.00 -28.02 -0.17
CA THR A 77 -3.19 -27.86 0.66
C THR A 77 -3.49 -29.21 1.31
N LYS A 78 -3.33 -29.32 2.63
CA LYS A 78 -3.78 -30.51 3.36
C LYS A 78 -5.31 -30.56 3.29
N LYS A 79 -5.87 -31.23 2.28
CA LYS A 79 -7.24 -31.68 2.34
C LYS A 79 -7.32 -32.74 3.43
N ALA A 80 -7.88 -32.39 4.57
CA ALA A 80 -8.29 -33.37 5.56
C ALA A 80 -9.39 -34.23 4.94
N GLY A 81 -9.05 -35.45 4.53
CA GLY A 81 -9.99 -36.52 4.21
C GLY A 81 -10.65 -36.45 2.83
N GLU A 82 -9.96 -36.90 1.77
CA GLU A 82 -10.60 -37.36 0.54
C GLU A 82 -9.75 -38.51 -0.04
N ARG A 83 -9.93 -39.72 0.52
CA ARG A 83 -9.28 -40.97 0.05
C ARG A 83 -10.15 -41.75 -0.96
N GLU A 84 -11.18 -41.15 -1.56
CA GLU A 84 -12.14 -41.89 -2.40
C GLU A 84 -12.26 -41.43 -3.87
N SER A 85 -11.48 -40.45 -4.32
CA SER A 85 -11.60 -39.92 -5.69
C SER A 85 -10.51 -40.36 -6.66
N VAL A 86 -9.49 -41.10 -6.20
CA VAL A 86 -8.38 -41.58 -7.07
C VAL A 86 -8.86 -42.63 -8.08
N TRP A 87 -9.85 -43.46 -7.73
CA TRP A 87 -10.34 -44.55 -8.57
C TRP A 87 -11.37 -44.12 -9.62
N LYS A 88 -11.86 -42.86 -9.58
CA LYS A 88 -12.83 -42.35 -10.58
C LYS A 88 -12.18 -41.93 -11.90
N HIS A 89 -10.84 -41.93 -11.98
CA HIS A 89 -10.12 -41.42 -13.16
C HIS A 89 -9.51 -42.51 -14.06
N TYR A 90 -9.67 -43.79 -13.70
CA TYR A 90 -9.20 -44.93 -14.50
C TYR A 90 -10.33 -45.97 -14.63
N PRO A 91 -11.24 -45.82 -15.62
CA PRO A 91 -12.34 -46.76 -15.83
C PRO A 91 -11.90 -48.12 -16.40
N GLU A 92 -10.60 -48.34 -16.65
CA GLU A 92 -10.10 -49.53 -17.35
C GLU A 92 -9.63 -50.67 -16.41
N PHE A 93 -9.89 -50.55 -15.10
CA PHE A 93 -9.51 -51.55 -14.09
C PHE A 93 -10.68 -51.90 -13.14
N THR A 94 -11.81 -52.27 -13.72
CA THR A 94 -12.87 -53.04 -13.02
C THR A 94 -13.03 -54.38 -13.71
N PHE A 95 -12.71 -55.46 -12.99
CA PHE A 95 -12.87 -56.85 -13.41
C PHE A 95 -14.33 -57.30 -13.34
#